data_AF-A0A9N7KWF0-F1
#
_entry.id   AF-A0A9N7KWF0-F1
#
_cell.length_a   1.000
_cell.length_b   1.000
_cell.length_c   1.000
_cell.angle_alpha   90.00
_cell.angle_beta   90.00
_cell.angle_gamma   90.00
#
_symmetry.space_group_name_H-M   'P 1'
#
loop_
_entity.id
_entity.type
_entity.pdbx_description
1 polymer ?
#
loop_
_entity_poly.entity_id
_entity_poly.type
_entity_poly.pdbx_seq_one_letter_code
_entity_poly.pdbx_strand_id
1 'polypeptide(L)'
;MDSTYSRTLSFLWAGKPSIFHYFDRRTHRAHAAQLDSFLSGLARMTDEEIAELVVFATHVRHGLEAAGMMVLDLFTLMVKKPGAETQLTALAINLQKQGKTTAYAATAVWVHSLRAASRQALRAPVARIWQELRRGFPHIAQARERIHARVGTDVEISDATALPLGLAA
;
A
#
# COMPACT_ATOMS: atom_id res chain seq x y z
N MET A 1 33.70 56.32 -8.28
CA MET A 1 33.15 56.12 -9.64
C MET A 1 33.79 54.88 -10.24
N ASP A 2 33.09 54.28 -11.20
CA ASP A 2 33.28 52.95 -11.83
C ASP A 2 32.75 51.77 -11.00
N SER A 3 31.47 51.35 -11.10
CA SER A 3 30.54 51.16 -12.24
C SER A 3 30.93 50.04 -13.21
N THR A 4 30.95 48.80 -12.72
CA THR A 4 30.74 47.59 -13.56
C THR A 4 30.15 46.40 -12.78
N TYR A 5 29.39 46.67 -11.70
CA TYR A 5 28.53 45.67 -11.04
C TYR A 5 27.11 45.73 -11.61
N SER A 6 26.92 45.53 -12.92
CA SER A 6 25.58 45.27 -13.48
C SER A 6 25.65 44.87 -14.96
N ARG A 7 25.92 43.59 -15.23
CA ARG A 7 25.48 42.87 -16.44
C ARG A 7 25.27 41.40 -16.04
N THR A 8 24.16 41.13 -15.33
CA THR A 8 22.97 40.42 -15.89
C THR A 8 23.30 38.99 -16.34
N LEU A 9 23.27 37.99 -15.44
CA LEU A 9 22.05 37.24 -15.03
C LEU A 9 21.13 36.81 -16.20
N SER A 10 21.64 36.14 -17.23
CA SER A 10 20.77 35.61 -18.31
C SER A 10 21.22 34.32 -19.00
N PHE A 11 22.00 33.44 -18.36
CA PHE A 11 22.36 32.14 -18.98
C PHE A 11 22.16 30.90 -18.11
N LEU A 12 21.53 31.04 -16.94
CA LEU A 12 21.02 29.93 -16.15
C LEU A 12 19.51 29.91 -16.28
N TRP A 13 18.98 29.28 -17.33
CA TRP A 13 17.65 28.65 -17.43
C TRP A 13 17.40 28.21 -18.89
N ALA A 14 17.93 27.05 -19.24
CA ALA A 14 17.44 26.24 -20.36
C ALA A 14 17.29 24.83 -19.83
N GLY A 15 16.05 24.45 -19.54
CA GLY A 15 15.68 23.20 -18.88
C GLY A 15 16.18 21.97 -19.62
N LYS A 16 17.04 21.19 -18.97
CA LYS A 16 17.19 19.77 -19.28
C LYS A 16 16.11 19.02 -18.52
N PRO A 17 15.24 18.20 -19.15
CA PRO A 17 14.35 17.32 -18.41
C PRO A 17 15.22 16.36 -17.60
N SER A 18 15.27 16.62 -16.31
CA SER A 18 16.13 15.94 -15.36
C SER A 18 15.87 14.43 -15.38
N ILE A 19 16.94 13.63 -15.38
CA ILE A 19 16.89 12.16 -15.34
C ILE A 19 15.97 11.65 -14.20
N PHE A 20 15.81 12.45 -13.14
CA PHE A 20 14.87 12.23 -12.04
C PHE A 20 13.41 12.13 -12.49
N HIS A 21 12.94 12.92 -13.46
CA HIS A 21 11.57 12.80 -14.00
C HIS A 21 11.36 11.54 -14.85
N TYR A 22 12.43 11.03 -15.48
CA TYR A 22 12.36 9.76 -16.23
C TYR A 22 12.26 8.57 -15.27
N PHE A 23 13.06 8.56 -14.20
CA PHE A 23 12.95 7.57 -13.13
C PHE A 23 11.59 7.63 -12.46
N ASP A 24 11.09 8.82 -12.13
CA ASP A 24 9.80 9.05 -11.49
C ASP A 24 8.62 8.56 -12.37
N ARG A 25 8.61 8.87 -13.67
CA ARG A 25 7.59 8.33 -14.59
C ARG A 25 7.65 6.81 -14.72
N ARG A 26 8.84 6.21 -14.70
CA ARG A 26 9.01 4.76 -14.80
C ARG A 26 8.55 4.04 -13.52
N THR A 27 8.86 4.59 -12.35
CA THR A 27 8.38 4.07 -11.06
C THR A 27 6.87 4.20 -10.94
N HIS A 28 6.30 5.32 -11.39
CA HIS A 28 4.85 5.50 -11.43
C HIS A 28 4.14 4.46 -12.32
N ARG A 29 4.63 4.20 -13.54
CA ARG A 29 4.07 3.16 -14.43
C ARG A 29 4.22 1.76 -13.84
N ALA A 30 5.35 1.46 -13.21
CA ALA A 30 5.57 0.17 -12.58
C ALA A 30 4.61 -0.05 -11.40
N HIS A 31 4.35 0.97 -10.57
CA HIS A 31 3.38 0.89 -9.48
C HIS A 31 1.95 0.73 -9.97
N ALA A 32 1.57 1.43 -11.05
CA ALA A 32 0.25 1.27 -11.67
C ALA A 32 0.07 -0.16 -12.21
N ALA A 33 1.04 -0.69 -12.97
CA ALA A 33 0.97 -2.06 -13.48
C ALA A 33 0.92 -3.11 -12.37
N GLN A 34 1.69 -2.92 -11.27
CA GLN A 34 1.60 -3.78 -10.10
C GLN A 34 0.21 -3.75 -9.45
N LEU A 35 -0.37 -2.55 -9.32
CA LEU A 35 -1.69 -2.35 -8.75
C LEU A 35 -2.80 -2.98 -9.61
N ASP A 36 -2.73 -2.82 -10.93
CA ASP A 36 -3.68 -3.43 -11.87
C ASP A 36 -3.60 -4.96 -11.82
N SER A 37 -2.38 -5.51 -11.76
CA SER A 37 -2.18 -6.95 -11.60
C SER A 37 -2.73 -7.46 -10.27
N PHE A 38 -2.56 -6.69 -9.19
CA PHE A 38 -3.07 -7.05 -7.88
C PHE A 38 -4.61 -7.03 -7.85
N LEU A 39 -5.23 -5.95 -8.35
CA LEU A 39 -6.69 -5.85 -8.54
C LEU A 39 -7.25 -6.98 -9.39
N SER A 40 -6.59 -7.32 -10.50
CA SER A 40 -7.01 -8.43 -11.35
C SER A 40 -6.93 -9.78 -10.62
N GLY A 41 -5.99 -9.92 -9.69
CA GLY A 41 -5.92 -11.08 -8.78
C GLY A 41 -7.12 -11.13 -7.84
N LEU A 42 -7.42 -10.02 -7.14
CA LEU A 42 -8.55 -9.93 -6.22
C LEU A 42 -9.88 -10.22 -6.93
N ALA A 43 -10.09 -9.67 -8.12
CA ALA A 43 -11.32 -9.88 -8.89
C ALA A 43 -11.58 -11.34 -9.26
N ARG A 44 -10.53 -12.19 -9.28
CA ARG A 44 -10.63 -13.63 -9.58
C ARG A 44 -10.82 -14.49 -8.34
N MET A 45 -10.64 -13.93 -7.14
CA MET A 45 -10.81 -14.64 -5.89
C MET A 45 -12.30 -14.78 -5.54
N THR A 46 -12.65 -15.87 -4.86
CA THR A 46 -13.99 -16.02 -4.27
C THR A 46 -14.15 -15.12 -3.04
N ASP A 47 -15.38 -14.91 -2.59
CA ASP A 47 -15.65 -14.09 -1.40
C ASP A 47 -15.01 -14.71 -0.14
N GLU A 48 -14.93 -16.04 -0.07
CA GLU A 48 -14.26 -16.77 1.00
C GLU A 48 -12.74 -16.62 0.98
N GLU A 49 -12.12 -16.62 -0.20
CA GLU A 49 -10.68 -16.38 -0.36
C GLU A 49 -10.35 -14.92 -0.01
N ILE A 50 -11.21 -13.97 -0.40
CA ILE A 50 -11.09 -12.56 -0.01
C ILE A 50 -11.23 -12.43 1.51
N ALA A 51 -12.14 -13.17 2.15
CA ALA A 51 -12.29 -13.15 3.59
C ALA A 51 -11.05 -13.65 4.32
N GLU A 52 -10.41 -14.73 3.84
CA GLU A 52 -9.12 -15.17 4.37
C GLU A 52 -8.04 -14.08 4.21
N LEU A 53 -7.98 -13.45 3.04
CA LEU A 53 -7.06 -12.33 2.81
C LEU A 53 -7.31 -11.16 3.77
N VAL A 54 -8.57 -10.81 4.05
CA VAL A 54 -8.93 -9.75 5.01
C VAL A 54 -8.47 -10.11 6.42
N VAL A 55 -8.64 -11.36 6.86
CA VAL A 55 -8.12 -11.81 8.16
C VAL A 55 -6.59 -11.67 8.22
N PHE A 56 -5.87 -12.11 7.19
CA PHE A 56 -4.41 -11.95 7.16
C PHE A 56 -3.97 -10.49 7.06
N ALA A 57 -4.67 -9.66 6.28
CA ALA A 57 -4.38 -8.23 6.19
C ALA A 57 -4.61 -7.54 7.54
N THR A 58 -5.65 -7.94 8.28
CA THR A 58 -5.92 -7.47 9.64
C THR A 58 -4.79 -7.86 10.59
N HIS A 59 -4.36 -9.12 10.56
CA HIS A 59 -3.23 -9.60 11.35
C HIS A 59 -1.95 -8.82 11.05
N VAL A 60 -1.65 -8.57 9.77
CA VAL A 60 -0.51 -7.73 9.35
C VAL A 60 -0.65 -6.31 9.91
N ARG A 61 -1.84 -5.70 9.85
CA ARG A 61 -2.08 -4.38 10.43
C ARG A 61 -1.77 -4.36 11.92
N HIS A 62 -2.31 -5.28 12.70
CA HIS A 62 -2.06 -5.31 14.15
C HIS A 62 -0.56 -5.40 14.45
N GLY A 63 0.18 -6.22 13.69
CA GLY A 63 1.64 -6.29 13.79
C GLY A 63 2.35 -4.97 13.45
N LEU A 64 1.88 -4.27 12.41
CA LEU A 64 2.41 -2.95 12.04
C LEU A 64 2.10 -1.89 13.10
N GLU A 65 0.88 -1.89 13.64
CA GLU A 65 0.43 -0.96 14.68
C GLU A 65 1.19 -1.19 16.00
N ALA A 66 1.42 -2.45 16.38
CA ALA A 66 2.28 -2.81 17.50
C ALA A 66 3.73 -2.32 17.31
N ALA A 67 4.23 -2.24 16.07
CA ALA A 67 5.51 -1.63 15.72
C ALA A 67 5.44 -0.09 15.57
N GLY A 68 4.33 0.52 15.98
CA GLY A 68 4.07 1.96 15.93
C GLY A 68 3.84 2.50 14.51
N MET A 69 3.39 1.67 13.57
CA MET A 69 2.97 2.09 12.23
C MET A 69 1.44 2.09 12.15
N MET A 70 0.82 3.23 12.47
CA MET A 70 -0.64 3.40 12.45
C MET A 70 -1.17 3.46 11.00
N VAL A 71 -1.41 2.31 10.38
CA VAL A 71 -1.76 2.22 8.95
C VAL A 71 -3.22 2.58 8.63
N LEU A 72 -4.09 2.72 9.63
CA LEU A 72 -5.43 3.30 9.40
C LEU A 72 -5.39 4.82 9.19
N ASP A 73 -4.37 5.52 9.73
CA ASP A 73 -4.11 6.93 9.45
C ASP A 73 -2.83 7.08 8.60
N LEU A 74 -2.98 6.76 7.32
CA LEU A 74 -1.87 6.69 6.37
C LEU A 74 -1.15 8.04 6.20
N PHE A 75 -1.86 9.17 6.27
CA PHE A 75 -1.26 10.49 6.12
C PHE A 75 -0.36 10.82 7.31
N THR A 76 -0.87 10.64 8.53
CA THR A 76 -0.07 10.82 9.74
C THR A 76 1.12 9.86 9.77
N LEU A 77 0.94 8.60 9.35
CA LEU A 77 2.02 7.63 9.25
C LEU A 77 3.12 8.09 8.30
N MET A 78 2.78 8.59 7.10
CA MET A 78 3.77 9.08 6.14
C MET A 78 4.56 10.28 6.66
N VAL A 79 3.94 11.16 7.44
CA VAL A 79 4.63 12.30 8.09
C VAL A 79 5.56 11.82 9.20
N LYS A 80 5.09 10.92 10.08
CA LYS A 80 5.86 10.43 11.23
C LYS A 80 6.97 9.44 10.85
N LYS A 81 6.78 8.66 9.78
CA LYS A 81 7.70 7.63 9.31
C LYS A 81 7.82 7.67 7.77
N PRO A 82 8.59 8.62 7.19
CA PRO A 82 8.73 8.77 5.74
C PRO A 82 9.25 7.52 5.00
N GLY A 83 9.93 6.60 5.69
CA GLY A 83 10.42 5.33 5.14
C GLY A 83 9.44 4.16 5.20
N ALA A 84 8.23 4.33 5.75
CA ALA A 84 7.28 3.23 5.98
C ALA A 84 6.91 2.48 4.69
N GLU A 85 6.67 3.21 3.58
CA GLU A 85 6.36 2.58 2.28
C GLU A 85 7.51 1.69 1.79
N THR A 86 8.75 2.16 1.88
CA THR A 86 9.94 1.40 1.44
C THR A 86 10.15 0.17 2.32
N GLN A 87 10.04 0.31 3.64
CA GLN A 87 10.18 -0.79 4.59
C GLN A 87 9.13 -1.88 4.33
N LEU A 88 7.86 -1.48 4.15
CA LEU A 88 6.78 -2.43 3.92
C LEU A 88 6.87 -3.09 2.52
N THR A 89 7.33 -2.34 1.52
CA THR A 89 7.59 -2.89 0.18
C THR A 89 8.70 -3.95 0.23
N ALA A 90 9.78 -3.70 0.98
CA ALA A 90 10.86 -4.68 1.16
C ALA A 90 10.36 -5.95 1.86
N LEU A 91 9.51 -5.82 2.89
CA LEU A 91 8.87 -6.96 3.55
C LEU A 91 8.02 -7.77 2.56
N ALA A 92 7.16 -7.12 1.78
CA ALA A 92 6.32 -7.78 0.79
C ALA A 92 7.18 -8.56 -0.23
N ILE A 93 8.22 -7.95 -0.78
CA ILE A 93 9.14 -8.60 -1.73
C ILE A 93 9.82 -9.82 -1.08
N ASN A 94 10.24 -9.72 0.19
CA ASN A 94 10.85 -10.85 0.89
C ASN A 94 9.85 -12.00 1.11
N LEU A 95 8.60 -11.71 1.45
CA LEU A 95 7.54 -12.72 1.56
C LEU A 95 7.27 -13.40 0.21
N GLN A 96 7.23 -12.62 -0.87
CA GLN A 96 7.06 -13.14 -2.23
C GLN A 96 8.20 -14.10 -2.61
N LYS A 97 9.46 -13.70 -2.34
CA LYS A 97 10.64 -14.54 -2.61
C LYS A 97 10.65 -15.85 -1.81
N GLN A 98 10.03 -15.86 -0.63
CA GLN A 98 9.88 -17.05 0.21
C GLN A 98 8.69 -17.94 -0.23
N GLY A 99 7.97 -17.58 -1.30
CA GLY A 99 6.77 -18.31 -1.73
C GLY A 99 5.58 -18.15 -0.77
N LYS A 100 5.62 -17.20 0.17
CA LYS A 100 4.54 -16.95 1.13
C LYS A 100 3.46 -16.06 0.50
N THR A 101 2.74 -16.62 -0.46
CA THR A 101 1.78 -15.90 -1.33
C THR A 101 0.70 -15.16 -0.54
N THR A 102 0.06 -15.79 0.45
CA THR A 102 -0.99 -15.16 1.27
C THR A 102 -0.46 -14.00 2.12
N ALA A 103 0.69 -14.20 2.78
CA ALA A 103 1.32 -13.15 3.58
C ALA A 103 1.79 -11.98 2.69
N TYR A 104 2.31 -12.28 1.49
CA TYR A 104 2.63 -11.27 0.49
C TYR A 104 1.39 -10.47 0.11
N ALA A 105 0.29 -11.12 -0.26
CA ALA A 105 -0.95 -10.46 -0.68
C ALA A 105 -1.51 -9.57 0.45
N ALA A 106 -1.55 -10.07 1.68
CA ALA A 106 -1.98 -9.33 2.87
C ALA A 106 -1.11 -8.09 3.11
N THR A 107 0.21 -8.22 2.97
CA THR A 107 1.14 -7.09 3.09
C THR A 107 0.98 -6.10 1.93
N ALA A 108 0.73 -6.59 0.72
CA ALA A 108 0.56 -5.77 -0.48
C ALA A 108 -0.65 -4.83 -0.37
N VAL A 109 -1.75 -5.23 0.28
CA VAL A 109 -2.90 -4.34 0.58
C VAL A 109 -2.42 -3.06 1.26
N TRP A 110 -1.58 -3.18 2.29
CA TRP A 110 -1.06 -2.05 3.05
C TRP A 110 0.01 -1.27 2.29
N VAL A 111 0.85 -1.94 1.48
CA VAL A 111 1.81 -1.27 0.57
C VAL A 111 1.08 -0.36 -0.42
N HIS A 112 0.03 -0.87 -1.07
CA HIS A 112 -0.77 -0.09 -2.01
C HIS A 112 -1.51 1.05 -1.32
N SER A 113 -2.01 0.83 -0.11
CA SER A 113 -2.62 1.86 0.73
C SER A 113 -1.66 3.02 1.03
N LEU A 114 -0.44 2.72 1.48
CA LEU A 114 0.61 3.73 1.72
C LEU A 114 0.97 4.50 0.45
N ARG A 115 1.07 3.81 -0.70
CA ARG A 115 1.36 4.47 -1.99
C ARG A 115 0.29 5.51 -2.36
N ALA A 116 -0.98 5.26 -2.05
CA ALA A 116 -2.08 6.18 -2.30
C ALA A 116 -2.08 7.41 -1.37
N ALA A 117 -1.42 7.33 -0.21
CA ALA A 117 -1.28 8.45 0.70
C ALA A 117 -0.39 9.55 0.11
N SER A 118 0.71 9.17 -0.55
CA SER A 118 1.67 10.10 -1.17
C SER A 118 1.40 10.39 -2.66
N ARG A 119 0.64 9.54 -3.35
CA ARG A 119 0.40 9.65 -4.80
C ARG A 119 -1.10 9.69 -5.11
N GLN A 120 -1.61 10.90 -5.37
CA GLN A 120 -3.04 11.14 -5.63
C GLN A 120 -3.60 10.28 -6.78
N ALA A 121 -2.82 10.07 -7.85
CA ALA A 121 -3.22 9.26 -9.00
C ALA A 121 -3.52 7.79 -8.65
N LEU A 122 -3.00 7.29 -7.52
CA LEU A 122 -3.24 5.92 -7.08
C LEU A 122 -4.45 5.79 -6.14
N ARG A 123 -5.06 6.89 -5.68
CA ARG A 123 -6.18 6.83 -4.71
C ARG A 123 -7.39 6.07 -5.23
N ALA A 124 -7.86 6.39 -6.43
CA ALA A 124 -9.02 5.72 -7.03
C ALA A 124 -8.79 4.20 -7.22
N PRO A 125 -7.71 3.72 -7.86
CA PRO A 125 -7.50 2.29 -8.00
C PRO A 125 -7.21 1.58 -6.67
N VAL A 126 -6.61 2.25 -5.68
CA VAL A 126 -6.45 1.66 -4.34
C VAL A 126 -7.77 1.59 -3.57
N ALA A 127 -8.67 2.57 -3.73
CA ALA A 127 -10.03 2.47 -3.19
C ALA A 127 -10.77 1.25 -3.75
N ARG A 128 -10.53 0.90 -5.04
CA ARG A 128 -11.07 -0.34 -5.63
C ARG A 128 -10.53 -1.61 -4.96
N ILE A 129 -9.29 -1.63 -4.44
CA ILE A 129 -8.81 -2.76 -3.62
C ILE A 129 -9.74 -2.94 -2.43
N TRP A 130 -9.98 -1.86 -1.69
CA TRP A 130 -10.83 -1.91 -0.50
C TRP A 130 -12.28 -2.26 -0.82
N GLN A 131 -12.79 -1.86 -1.99
CA GLN A 131 -14.10 -2.30 -2.48
C GLN A 131 -14.15 -3.80 -2.77
N GLU A 132 -13.13 -4.38 -3.42
CA GLU A 132 -13.07 -5.84 -3.61
C GLU A 132 -12.96 -6.56 -2.25
N LEU A 133 -12.15 -6.05 -1.32
CA LEU A 133 -12.00 -6.65 0.02
C LEU A 133 -13.31 -6.69 0.80
N ARG A 134 -14.21 -5.72 0.60
CA ARG A 134 -15.53 -5.69 1.24
C ARG A 134 -16.38 -6.93 0.93
N ARG A 135 -16.17 -7.59 -0.22
CA ARG A 135 -16.87 -8.85 -0.57
C ARG A 135 -16.64 -9.96 0.46
N GLY A 136 -15.46 -9.99 1.08
CA GLY A 136 -15.14 -10.99 2.11
C GLY A 136 -15.70 -10.67 3.49
N PHE A 137 -16.21 -9.46 3.75
CA PHE A 137 -16.60 -9.04 5.09
C PHE A 137 -17.67 -9.94 5.75
N PRO A 138 -18.73 -10.38 5.04
CA PRO A 138 -19.71 -11.30 5.60
C PRO A 138 -19.13 -12.67 6.01
N HIS A 139 -17.97 -13.04 5.46
CA HIS A 139 -17.37 -14.37 5.63
C HIS A 139 -16.17 -14.39 6.59
N ILE A 140 -15.81 -13.25 7.21
CA ILE A 140 -14.62 -13.13 8.08
C ILE A 140 -14.65 -14.13 9.24
N ALA A 141 -15.80 -14.31 9.90
CA ALA A 141 -15.92 -15.24 11.03
C ALA A 141 -15.62 -16.68 10.58
N GLN A 142 -16.18 -17.12 9.45
CA GLN A 142 -15.93 -18.44 8.89
C GLN A 142 -14.47 -18.61 8.45
N ALA A 143 -13.87 -17.57 7.87
CA ALA A 143 -12.46 -17.57 7.49
C ALA A 143 -11.55 -17.71 8.71
N ARG A 144 -11.85 -17.02 9.82
CA ARG A 144 -11.13 -17.18 11.09
C ARG A 144 -11.18 -18.63 11.58
N GLU A 145 -12.34 -19.26 11.61
CA GLU A 145 -12.48 -20.66 12.03
C GLU A 145 -11.64 -21.61 11.16
N ARG A 146 -11.65 -21.42 9.83
CA ARG A 146 -10.80 -22.21 8.91
C ARG A 146 -9.30 -21.99 9.16
N ILE A 147 -8.89 -20.75 9.41
CA ILE A 147 -7.49 -20.42 9.72
C ILE A 147 -7.08 -21.05 11.05
N HIS A 148 -7.92 -20.95 12.08
CA HIS A 148 -7.70 -21.59 13.38
C HIS A 148 -7.56 -23.11 13.23
N ALA A 149 -8.45 -23.76 12.48
CA ALA A 149 -8.37 -25.20 12.22
C ALA A 149 -7.06 -25.62 11.51
N ARG A 150 -6.48 -24.75 10.67
CA ARG A 150 -5.23 -25.02 9.93
C ARG A 150 -3.97 -24.73 10.74
N VAL A 151 -3.98 -23.69 11.58
CA VAL A 151 -2.78 -23.14 12.24
C VAL A 151 -2.75 -23.44 13.74
N GLY A 152 -3.90 -23.71 14.35
CA GLY A 152 -4.04 -24.00 15.78
C GLY A 152 -3.97 -22.75 16.69
N THR A 153 -4.04 -21.55 16.11
CA THR A 153 -3.95 -20.29 16.85
C THR A 153 -5.07 -19.36 16.45
N ASP A 154 -5.66 -18.71 17.45
CA ASP A 154 -6.67 -17.68 17.24
C ASP A 154 -6.06 -16.43 16.60
N VAL A 155 -6.76 -15.89 15.60
CA VAL A 155 -6.43 -14.61 14.97
C VAL A 155 -7.43 -13.56 15.42
N GLU A 156 -6.92 -12.43 15.91
CA GLU A 156 -7.72 -11.27 16.29
C GLU A 156 -8.35 -10.62 15.05
N ILE A 157 -9.66 -10.41 15.08
CA ILE A 157 -10.46 -9.93 13.93
C ILE A 157 -11.51 -8.86 14.31
N SER A 158 -11.52 -8.39 15.56
CA SER A 158 -12.58 -7.49 16.09
C SER A 158 -12.81 -6.24 15.24
N ASP A 159 -11.78 -5.76 14.56
CA ASP A 159 -11.77 -4.57 13.71
C ASP A 159 -11.33 -4.88 12.26
N ALA A 160 -11.56 -6.12 11.79
CA ALA A 160 -11.17 -6.57 10.46
C ALA A 160 -11.87 -5.84 9.31
N THR A 161 -12.99 -5.17 9.57
CA THR A 161 -13.72 -4.34 8.60
C THR A 161 -13.25 -2.87 8.59
N ALA A 162 -12.28 -2.52 9.44
CA ALA A 162 -11.73 -1.17 9.50
C ALA A 162 -11.03 -0.80 8.19
N LEU A 163 -11.33 0.41 7.70
CA LEU A 163 -10.78 0.94 6.47
C LEU A 163 -9.83 2.09 6.78
N PRO A 164 -8.74 2.25 6.01
CA PRO A 164 -7.86 3.41 6.17
C PRO A 164 -8.58 4.71 5.81
N LEU A 165 -8.32 5.75 6.61
CA LEU A 165 -8.89 7.09 6.45
C LEU A 165 -8.59 7.65 5.05
N GLY A 166 -9.60 8.22 4.41
CA GLY A 166 -9.47 8.83 3.09
C GLY A 166 -9.40 7.86 1.90
N LEU A 167 -9.53 6.54 2.13
CA LEU A 167 -9.66 5.52 1.09
C LEU A 167 -11.01 4.76 1.15
N ALA A 168 -11.80 4.99 2.20
CA ALA A 168 -13.17 4.52 2.30
C ALA A 168 -14.10 5.44 1.48
N ALA A 169 -14.36 5.06 0.23
CA ALA A 169 -15.50 5.56 -0.54
C ALA A 169 -16.69 4.59 -0.45
#